data_AF-A0A4Q1AA73-F1
#
_entry.id   AF-A0A4Q1AA73-F1
#
_cell.length_a   1.000
_cell.length_b   1.000
_cell.length_c   1.000
_cell.angle_alpha   90.00
_cell.angle_beta   90.00
_cell.angle_gamma   90.00
#
_symmetry.space_group_name_H-M   'P 1'
#
loop_
_entity.id
_entity.type
_entity.pdbx_description
1 polymer ?
#
loop_
_entity_poly.entity_id
_entity_poly.type
_entity_poly.pdbx_seq_one_letter_code
_entity_poly.pdbx_strand_id
1 'polypeptide(L)'
;MSQLGVFILWQSGEKYAQDIIDDLSKEFYFLNAKSLKWNYEDVCTNLNKLYPHRKFDYSSAKVKEIGADKIGVRFHILILKDINPSFEDGINKNFKQLKEKYRKQYKTNFLHAADNEIEALDNIYQLLNQDYKDYDEKNDKFVVFDKFKNKFLESEIREFNNIKEVFEILNQNNVNYVVLRNWEEFDGEILSEEHSDIDILTDDLYLIVSLLNAKILVYSTNRFKYGVKIDYQIIPLDLRRIDEKYYDRQWAKEILKTKTKFKYFNIPENENYYYSLLYHALIQKPFLISAYRNKLKSLKNDEISIKNLKEFMATKNYKFVNPEDKTGFYRYNIQGYIFMLKYFLKKIGFVKELFKWIKK
;
A
#
# COMPACT_ATOMS: atom_id res chain seq x y z
N MET A 1 8.56 14.86 36.85
CA MET A 1 7.19 14.69 36.31
C MET A 1 7.35 14.36 34.83
N SER A 2 6.66 13.34 34.32
CA SER A 2 6.66 13.06 32.89
C SER A 2 5.78 14.07 32.14
N GLN A 3 6.02 14.28 30.84
CA GLN A 3 5.16 15.12 30.00
C GLN A 3 4.61 14.35 28.80
N LEU A 4 3.32 14.51 28.50
CA LEU A 4 2.72 14.03 27.26
C LEU A 4 3.27 14.78 26.04
N GLY A 5 3.55 14.05 24.97
CA GLY A 5 4.02 14.56 23.69
C GLY A 5 3.25 13.96 22.53
N VAL A 6 3.20 14.72 21.44
CA VAL A 6 2.62 14.28 20.16
C VAL A 6 3.61 14.57 19.05
N PHE A 7 3.89 13.56 18.23
CA PHE A 7 4.52 13.72 16.93
C PHE A 7 3.52 13.41 15.82
N ILE A 8 3.55 14.18 14.73
CA ILE A 8 2.80 13.86 13.51
C ILE A 8 3.79 13.67 12.38
N LEU A 9 3.83 12.47 11.83
CA LEU A 9 4.60 12.12 10.66
C LEU A 9 3.71 12.16 9.42
N TRP A 10 3.93 13.16 8.57
CA TRP A 10 3.18 13.36 7.34
C TRP A 10 3.62 12.40 6.21
N GLN A 11 2.75 12.21 5.21
CA GLN A 11 2.94 11.27 4.09
C GLN A 11 4.32 11.34 3.44
N SER A 12 4.84 12.54 3.21
CA SER A 12 6.15 12.76 2.60
C SER A 12 7.34 12.21 3.41
N GLY A 13 7.14 11.98 4.71
CA GLY A 13 8.13 11.44 5.65
C GLY A 13 8.03 9.94 5.89
N GLU A 14 7.04 9.27 5.32
CA GLU A 14 6.75 7.85 5.63
C GLU A 14 7.91 6.91 5.33
N LYS A 15 8.71 7.21 4.31
CA LYS A 15 9.93 6.44 3.99
C LYS A 15 10.98 6.45 5.12
N TYR A 16 10.89 7.39 6.06
CA TYR A 16 11.75 7.51 7.24
C TYR A 16 11.04 7.16 8.54
N ALA A 17 9.80 6.68 8.46
CA ALA A 17 8.97 6.43 9.64
C ALA A 17 9.66 5.49 10.62
N GLN A 18 10.42 4.50 10.11
CA GLN A 18 11.07 3.55 11.00
C GLN A 18 12.17 4.18 11.82
N ASP A 19 13.15 4.77 11.15
CA ASP A 19 14.31 5.36 11.80
C ASP A 19 13.87 6.37 12.88
N ILE A 20 12.80 7.12 12.61
CA ILE A 20 12.23 8.09 13.55
C ILE A 20 11.58 7.38 14.74
N ILE A 21 10.73 6.38 14.51
CA ILE A 21 10.04 5.66 15.59
C ILE A 21 11.05 4.93 16.48
N ASP A 22 12.05 4.28 15.89
CA ASP A 22 13.10 3.56 16.63
C ASP A 22 13.88 4.50 17.54
N ASP A 23 14.31 5.65 17.02
CA ASP A 23 15.01 6.62 17.84
C ASP A 23 14.10 7.23 18.91
N LEU A 24 12.83 7.52 18.59
CA LEU A 24 11.87 8.00 19.60
C LEU A 24 11.65 6.97 20.71
N SER A 25 11.62 5.66 20.39
CA SER A 25 11.36 4.58 21.34
C SER A 25 12.49 4.38 22.36
N LYS A 26 13.71 4.79 22.00
CA LYS A 26 14.87 4.78 22.89
C LYS A 26 14.82 5.91 23.92
N GLU A 27 14.19 7.03 23.56
CA GLU A 27 14.19 8.25 24.37
C GLU A 27 12.87 8.48 25.13
N PHE A 28 11.74 7.95 24.63
CA PHE A 28 10.41 8.23 25.15
C PHE A 28 9.56 6.99 25.35
N TYR A 29 8.62 7.10 26.29
CA TYR A 29 7.63 6.06 26.55
C TYR A 29 6.43 6.20 25.61
N PHE A 30 6.24 5.28 24.68
CA PHE A 30 5.09 5.33 23.78
C PHE A 30 3.79 4.95 24.49
N LEU A 31 2.73 5.72 24.24
CA LEU A 31 1.40 5.48 24.81
C LEU A 31 0.44 4.89 23.79
N ASN A 32 0.34 5.55 22.64
CA ASN A 32 -0.57 5.16 21.57
C ASN A 32 -0.12 5.88 20.33
N ALA A 33 -0.55 5.41 19.19
CA ALA A 33 -0.21 6.03 17.94
C ALA A 33 -1.13 5.42 16.88
N LYS A 34 -1.44 6.16 15.80
CA LYS A 34 -2.45 5.79 14.82
C LYS A 34 -2.08 6.28 13.43
N SER A 35 -2.51 5.56 12.41
CA SER A 35 -2.46 6.03 11.02
C SER A 35 -3.82 6.59 10.64
N LEU A 36 -3.83 7.79 10.09
CA LEU A 36 -5.03 8.52 9.71
C LEU A 36 -4.94 8.95 8.25
N LYS A 37 -6.11 9.18 7.65
CA LYS A 37 -6.22 9.72 6.30
C LYS A 37 -7.23 10.85 6.29
N TRP A 38 -6.86 11.97 5.70
CA TRP A 38 -7.79 13.01 5.29
C TRP A 38 -8.07 12.88 3.80
N ASN A 39 -9.32 13.05 3.41
CA ASN A 39 -9.68 13.15 2.00
C ASN A 39 -9.28 14.53 1.47
N TYR A 40 -9.24 14.66 0.14
CA TYR A 40 -8.85 15.90 -0.54
C TYR A 40 -9.56 17.15 0.02
N GLU A 41 -10.86 17.08 0.22
CA GLU A 41 -11.69 18.21 0.69
C GLU A 41 -11.38 18.61 2.14
N ASP A 42 -10.87 17.67 2.94
CA ASP A 42 -10.64 17.85 4.38
C ASP A 42 -9.24 18.39 4.70
N VAL A 43 -8.26 18.22 3.81
CA VAL A 43 -6.85 18.51 4.10
C VAL A 43 -6.64 19.95 4.57
N CYS A 44 -7.11 20.93 3.79
CA CYS A 44 -6.89 22.34 4.11
C CYS A 44 -7.68 22.76 5.36
N THR A 45 -8.92 22.28 5.49
CA THR A 45 -9.78 22.52 6.65
C THR A 45 -9.13 22.00 7.94
N ASN A 46 -8.61 20.77 7.92
CA ASN A 46 -8.00 20.18 9.10
C ASN A 46 -6.61 20.74 9.41
N LEU A 47 -5.83 21.14 8.39
CA LEU A 47 -4.61 21.91 8.64
C LEU A 47 -4.89 23.27 9.28
N ASN A 48 -5.96 23.97 8.88
CA ASN A 48 -6.36 25.22 9.50
C ASN A 48 -6.78 25.04 10.97
N LYS A 49 -7.36 23.89 11.32
CA LYS A 49 -7.64 23.54 12.73
C LYS A 49 -6.35 23.29 13.51
N LEU A 50 -5.42 22.53 12.93
CA LEU A 50 -4.16 22.15 13.57
C LEU A 50 -3.18 23.32 13.71
N TYR A 51 -3.22 24.29 12.79
CA TYR A 51 -2.42 25.53 12.86
C TYR A 51 -3.34 26.74 12.72
N PRO A 52 -4.08 27.13 13.78
CA PRO A 52 -5.13 28.15 13.71
C PRO A 52 -4.62 29.56 13.38
N HIS A 53 -3.31 29.79 13.51
CA HIS A 53 -2.64 31.03 13.16
C HIS A 53 -2.29 31.13 11.66
N ARG A 54 -2.68 30.14 10.84
CA ARG A 54 -2.39 30.09 9.39
C ARG A 54 -3.65 29.77 8.61
N LYS A 55 -3.64 30.18 7.33
CA LYS A 55 -4.64 29.78 6.34
C LYS A 55 -3.94 28.98 5.25
N PHE A 56 -4.42 27.75 5.03
CA PHE A 56 -3.93 26.85 4.01
C PHE A 56 -4.96 26.66 2.90
N ASP A 57 -4.41 26.52 1.70
CA ASP A 57 -5.05 26.01 0.49
C ASP A 57 -4.08 25.05 -0.21
N TYR A 58 -4.52 24.38 -1.28
CA TYR A 58 -3.66 23.45 -2.02
C TYR A 58 -2.46 24.09 -2.73
N SER A 59 -2.42 25.42 -2.83
CA SER A 59 -1.26 26.14 -3.36
C SER A 59 -0.15 26.31 -2.31
N SER A 60 -0.52 26.23 -1.02
CA SER A 60 0.35 26.45 0.12
C SER A 60 1.53 25.47 0.17
N ALA A 61 2.72 25.98 0.45
CA ALA A 61 3.94 25.17 0.54
C ALA A 61 3.79 24.00 1.50
N LYS A 62 3.16 24.24 2.67
CA LYS A 62 2.93 23.20 3.69
C LYS A 62 2.13 22.02 3.16
N VAL A 63 1.12 22.24 2.30
CA VAL A 63 0.30 21.15 1.73
C VAL A 63 1.14 20.24 0.84
N LYS A 64 2.06 20.83 0.06
CA LYS A 64 3.03 20.07 -0.74
C LYS A 64 4.06 19.36 0.15
N GLU A 65 4.56 20.03 1.19
CA GLU A 65 5.54 19.48 2.13
C GLU A 65 5.04 18.25 2.86
N ILE A 66 3.75 18.20 3.23
CA ILE A 66 3.17 17.03 3.91
C ILE A 66 2.87 15.88 2.94
N GLY A 67 3.02 16.08 1.64
CA GLY A 67 2.76 15.08 0.61
C GLY A 67 1.28 14.93 0.25
N ALA A 68 0.45 15.95 0.46
CA ALA A 68 -0.95 15.93 0.09
C ALA A 68 -1.13 16.08 -1.44
N ASP A 69 -2.10 15.38 -1.99
CA ASP A 69 -2.44 15.41 -3.42
C ASP A 69 -3.96 15.38 -3.64
N LYS A 70 -4.39 15.12 -4.89
CA LYS A 70 -5.82 15.06 -5.28
C LYS A 70 -6.63 13.95 -4.59
N ILE A 71 -5.99 13.06 -3.85
CA ILE A 71 -6.61 11.96 -3.10
C ILE A 71 -6.68 12.32 -1.60
N GLY A 72 -5.90 13.31 -1.15
CA GLY A 72 -5.82 13.77 0.23
C GLY A 72 -4.43 13.56 0.80
N VAL A 73 -4.35 13.22 2.09
CA VAL A 73 -3.07 12.96 2.77
C VAL A 73 -3.22 11.90 3.85
N ARG A 74 -2.25 10.99 3.92
CA ARG A 74 -2.08 10.07 5.05
C ARG A 74 -1.03 10.63 6.03
N PHE A 75 -1.20 10.33 7.29
CA PHE A 75 -0.22 10.69 8.32
C PHE A 75 -0.31 9.75 9.51
N HIS A 76 0.73 9.77 10.34
CA HIS A 76 0.81 8.99 11.56
C HIS A 76 0.89 9.93 12.75
N ILE A 77 -0.01 9.77 13.71
CA ILE A 77 0.07 10.43 15.01
C ILE A 77 0.78 9.49 15.98
N LEU A 78 1.79 10.00 16.68
CA LEU A 78 2.53 9.30 17.72
C LEU A 78 2.29 10.01 19.06
N ILE A 79 1.68 9.33 20.02
CA ILE A 79 1.42 9.82 21.37
C ILE A 79 2.40 9.12 22.31
N LEU A 80 3.20 9.90 23.01
CA LEU A 80 4.29 9.42 23.85
C LEU A 80 4.41 10.26 25.12
N LYS A 81 5.18 9.77 26.09
CA LYS A 81 5.53 10.45 27.34
C LYS A 81 7.04 10.58 27.41
N ASP A 82 7.50 11.80 27.62
CA ASP A 82 8.86 12.06 28.07
C ASP A 82 8.91 11.87 29.58
N ILE A 83 9.66 10.88 30.05
CA ILE A 83 9.76 10.56 31.47
C ILE A 83 10.65 11.57 32.21
N ASN A 84 11.60 12.20 31.49
CA ASN A 84 12.57 13.14 32.04
C ASN A 84 12.63 14.43 31.19
N PRO A 85 11.54 15.20 31.14
CA PRO A 85 11.45 16.36 30.25
C PRO A 85 12.38 17.48 30.68
N SER A 86 13.04 18.10 29.69
CA SER A 86 13.83 19.32 29.87
C SER A 86 13.09 20.50 29.26
N PHE A 87 12.86 21.56 30.03
CA PHE A 87 12.08 22.72 29.60
C PHE A 87 12.91 23.99 29.37
N GLU A 88 12.48 24.80 28.40
CA GLU A 88 12.89 26.20 28.21
C GLU A 88 11.74 26.97 27.59
N ASP A 89 11.41 28.11 28.18
CA ASP A 89 10.29 28.97 27.77
C ASP A 89 8.96 28.21 27.60
N GLY A 90 8.72 27.22 28.48
CA GLY A 90 7.52 26.38 28.44
C GLY A 90 7.51 25.31 27.34
N ILE A 91 8.60 25.15 26.59
CA ILE A 91 8.76 24.17 25.51
C ILE A 91 9.57 22.98 26.00
N ASN A 92 9.16 21.77 25.64
CA ASN A 92 9.98 20.58 25.86
C ASN A 92 11.13 20.51 24.84
N LYS A 93 12.36 20.74 25.34
CA LYS A 93 13.59 20.72 24.53
C LYS A 93 13.82 19.37 23.86
N ASN A 94 13.50 18.26 24.51
CA ASN A 94 13.76 16.92 23.98
C ASN A 94 12.95 16.69 22.70
N PHE A 95 11.65 17.03 22.72
CA PHE A 95 10.81 16.95 21.52
C PHE A 95 11.25 17.92 20.43
N LYS A 96 11.56 19.17 20.81
CA LYS A 96 12.01 20.19 19.86
C LYS A 96 13.30 19.79 19.16
N GLN A 97 14.30 19.32 19.91
CA GLN A 97 15.60 18.91 19.39
C GLN A 97 15.49 17.74 18.42
N LEU A 98 14.67 16.72 18.72
CA LEU A 98 14.45 15.60 17.81
C LEU A 98 13.70 16.01 16.54
N LYS A 99 12.68 16.85 16.66
CA LYS A 99 12.01 17.47 15.51
C LYS A 99 13.02 18.19 14.61
N GLU A 100 13.88 19.01 15.19
CA GLU A 100 14.92 19.76 14.45
C GLU A 100 16.00 18.85 13.86
N LYS A 101 16.44 17.81 14.59
CA LYS A 101 17.38 16.77 14.12
C LYS A 101 16.89 16.16 12.81
N TYR A 102 15.66 15.66 12.78
CA TYR A 102 15.13 15.00 11.58
C TYR A 102 14.85 15.97 10.43
N ARG A 103 14.34 17.17 10.73
CA ARG A 103 14.12 18.18 9.68
C ARG A 103 15.45 18.58 9.02
N LYS A 104 16.54 18.67 9.79
CA LYS A 104 17.89 18.94 9.29
C LYS A 104 18.46 17.75 8.53
N GLN A 105 18.39 16.55 9.10
CA GLN A 105 18.92 15.32 8.51
C GLN A 105 18.28 15.01 7.16
N TYR A 106 16.95 15.14 7.06
CA TYR A 106 16.20 14.78 5.86
C TYR A 106 15.83 15.98 4.97
N LYS A 107 16.24 17.20 5.36
CA LYS A 107 16.01 18.47 4.65
C LYS A 107 14.53 18.68 4.26
N THR A 108 13.64 18.56 5.23
CA THR A 108 12.18 18.52 4.99
C THR A 108 11.38 18.82 6.26
N ASN A 109 10.11 19.19 6.12
CA ASN A 109 9.19 19.59 7.19
C ASN A 109 8.06 18.56 7.43
N PHE A 110 8.31 17.28 7.12
CA PHE A 110 7.31 16.20 7.24
C PHE A 110 7.00 15.80 8.68
N LEU A 111 7.79 16.25 9.66
CA LEU A 111 7.60 15.88 11.07
C LEU A 111 7.13 17.11 11.84
N HIS A 112 5.97 16.99 12.48
CA HIS A 112 5.49 17.91 13.50
C HIS A 112 5.69 17.29 14.87
N ALA A 113 5.95 18.14 15.86
CA ALA A 113 5.98 17.76 17.26
C ALA A 113 5.40 18.93 18.04
N ALA A 114 4.47 18.64 18.95
CA ALA A 114 3.92 19.63 19.86
C ALA A 114 5.04 20.22 20.73
N ASP A 115 5.00 21.53 20.96
CA ASP A 115 6.02 22.22 21.74
C ASP A 115 5.80 22.03 23.25
N ASN A 116 4.55 21.81 23.67
CA ASN A 116 4.18 21.54 25.07
C ASN A 116 2.96 20.61 25.19
N GLU A 117 2.65 20.23 26.42
CA GLU A 117 1.53 19.33 26.75
C GLU A 117 0.16 19.89 26.36
N ILE A 118 -0.05 21.21 26.46
CA ILE A 118 -1.32 21.84 26.07
C ILE A 118 -1.52 21.71 24.55
N GLU A 119 -0.49 21.98 23.76
CA GLU A 119 -0.54 21.78 22.30
C GLU A 119 -0.69 20.29 21.94
N ALA A 120 -0.03 19.39 22.68
CA ALA A 120 -0.17 17.95 22.48
C ALA A 120 -1.62 17.49 22.67
N LEU A 121 -2.28 17.97 23.73
CA LEU A 121 -3.68 17.68 24.01
C LEU A 121 -4.62 18.24 22.94
N ASP A 122 -4.42 19.48 22.53
CA ASP A 122 -5.21 20.07 21.44
C ASP A 122 -5.00 19.27 20.14
N ASN A 123 -3.77 18.91 19.79
CA ASN A 123 -3.48 18.09 18.60
C ASN A 123 -4.19 16.73 18.66
N ILE A 124 -4.20 16.05 19.81
CA ILE A 124 -4.93 14.78 19.99
C ILE A 124 -6.44 14.99 19.75
N TYR A 125 -7.01 16.02 20.37
CA TYR A 125 -8.43 16.32 20.24
C TYR A 125 -8.82 16.63 18.78
N GLN A 126 -8.06 17.51 18.11
CA GLN A 126 -8.34 17.90 16.72
C GLN A 126 -8.21 16.72 15.74
N LEU A 127 -7.30 15.77 15.99
CA LEU A 127 -7.01 14.66 15.08
C LEU A 127 -7.85 13.41 15.34
N LEU A 128 -8.18 13.13 16.60
CA LEU A 128 -8.82 11.88 17.02
C LEU A 128 -10.23 12.08 17.56
N ASN A 129 -10.63 13.31 17.89
CA ASN A 129 -11.89 13.61 18.59
C ASN A 129 -12.02 12.80 19.89
N GLN A 130 -10.91 12.64 20.62
CA GLN A 130 -10.81 11.91 21.90
C GLN A 130 -10.37 12.86 23.03
N ASP A 131 -10.86 12.61 24.25
CA ASP A 131 -10.50 13.38 25.45
C ASP A 131 -9.29 12.73 26.16
N TYR A 132 -8.50 13.53 26.88
CA TYR A 132 -7.21 13.11 27.46
C TYR A 132 -7.34 12.06 28.55
N LYS A 133 -8.50 12.02 29.21
CA LYS A 133 -8.79 11.09 30.32
C LYS A 133 -8.76 9.62 29.88
N ASP A 134 -8.80 9.37 28.57
CA ASP A 134 -8.69 8.03 27.98
C ASP A 134 -7.25 7.47 27.99
N TYR A 135 -6.24 8.28 28.33
CA TYR A 135 -4.80 7.93 28.25
C TYR A 135 -4.11 7.77 29.61
N ASP A 136 -4.87 7.77 30.71
CA ASP A 136 -4.33 7.71 32.08
C ASP A 136 -4.30 6.31 32.70
N GLU A 137 -4.85 5.31 32.00
CA GLU A 137 -4.83 3.90 32.42
C GLU A 137 -4.01 3.04 31.47
N LYS A 138 -3.35 2.01 32.04
CA LYS A 138 -2.62 0.95 31.32
C LYS A 138 -3.49 0.34 30.22
N ASN A 139 -3.46 0.93 29.04
CA ASN A 139 -3.94 0.33 27.81
C ASN A 139 -2.72 -0.10 27.03
N ASP A 140 -2.37 -1.38 27.15
CA ASP A 140 -1.36 -2.10 26.35
C ASP A 140 -1.76 -2.25 24.86
N LYS A 141 -2.43 -1.25 24.29
CA LYS A 141 -2.82 -1.24 22.88
C LYS A 141 -2.11 -0.11 22.16
N PHE A 142 -0.81 -0.30 22.07
CA PHE A 142 0.01 0.10 20.94
C PHE A 142 -0.72 -0.20 19.61
N VAL A 143 -1.00 0.83 18.81
CA VAL A 143 -1.31 0.70 17.38
C VAL A 143 -0.46 1.67 16.54
N VAL A 144 0.81 1.85 16.88
CA VAL A 144 1.80 2.18 15.84
C VAL A 144 2.87 1.18 15.89
N PHE A 145 3.00 0.51 14.77
CA PHE A 145 4.18 -0.20 14.32
C PHE A 145 4.83 -1.18 15.31
N ASP A 146 4.72 -1.19 16.64
CA ASP A 146 5.40 -2.19 17.48
C ASP A 146 4.71 -3.55 17.49
N LYS A 147 3.39 -3.62 17.30
CA LYS A 147 2.75 -4.90 16.95
C LYS A 147 3.09 -5.39 15.54
N PHE A 148 3.81 -4.57 14.77
CA PHE A 148 4.07 -4.75 13.34
C PHE A 148 5.50 -4.39 12.90
N LYS A 149 6.46 -4.24 13.82
CA LYS A 149 7.79 -3.71 13.49
C LYS A 149 8.87 -4.10 14.49
N ASN A 150 8.56 -4.22 15.78
CA ASN A 150 9.40 -4.95 16.72
C ASN A 150 9.41 -6.47 16.49
N LYS A 151 8.59 -6.99 15.56
CA LYS A 151 8.86 -8.25 14.86
C LYS A 151 9.60 -8.10 13.51
N PHE A 152 9.46 -7.01 12.77
CA PHE A 152 9.95 -7.01 11.38
C PHE A 152 11.46 -6.89 11.22
N LEU A 153 12.16 -6.29 12.17
CA LEU A 153 13.59 -6.00 11.99
C LEU A 153 14.52 -6.85 12.86
N GLU A 154 14.03 -7.45 13.95
CA GLU A 154 14.80 -8.41 14.74
C GLU A 154 14.09 -9.76 14.99
N SER A 155 12.81 -9.93 14.66
CA SER A 155 12.24 -11.28 14.73
C SER A 155 12.58 -12.07 13.48
N GLU A 156 12.94 -13.33 13.70
CA GLU A 156 12.84 -14.38 12.71
C GLU A 156 11.62 -14.15 11.85
N ILE A 157 11.78 -14.30 10.53
CA ILE A 157 10.68 -14.09 9.60
C ILE A 157 9.47 -14.84 10.16
N ARG A 158 8.29 -14.20 10.22
CA ARG A 158 7.07 -14.97 10.47
C ARG A 158 6.98 -16.01 9.36
N GLU A 159 7.42 -17.19 9.70
CA GLU A 159 7.46 -18.37 8.86
C GLU A 159 6.11 -19.02 9.00
N PHE A 160 5.41 -19.06 7.89
CA PHE A 160 4.20 -19.83 7.75
C PHE A 160 4.59 -21.21 7.29
N ASN A 161 4.00 -22.27 7.85
CA ASN A 161 4.32 -23.62 7.37
C ASN A 161 3.74 -23.88 5.98
N ASN A 162 2.64 -23.21 5.65
CA ASN A 162 1.93 -23.37 4.39
C ASN A 162 1.11 -22.11 4.05
N ILE A 163 0.61 -22.03 2.82
CA ILE A 163 -0.19 -20.91 2.33
C ILE A 163 -1.54 -20.77 3.04
N LYS A 164 -2.06 -21.84 3.64
CA LYS A 164 -3.31 -21.78 4.39
C LYS A 164 -3.18 -20.88 5.62
N GLU A 165 -2.08 -21.01 6.37
CA GLU A 165 -1.84 -20.14 7.55
C GLU A 165 -1.76 -18.65 7.16
N VAL A 166 -1.18 -18.32 6.00
CA VAL A 166 -1.11 -16.94 5.48
C VAL A 166 -2.51 -16.33 5.39
N PHE A 167 -3.43 -17.02 4.70
CA PHE A 167 -4.78 -16.51 4.51
C PHE A 167 -5.65 -16.59 5.76
N GLU A 168 -5.41 -17.57 6.64
CA GLU A 168 -6.07 -17.62 7.96
C GLU A 168 -5.76 -16.38 8.79
N ILE A 169 -4.51 -15.90 8.81
CA ILE A 169 -4.16 -14.65 9.49
C ILE A 169 -4.90 -13.45 8.89
N LEU A 170 -4.97 -13.35 7.56
CA LEU A 170 -5.70 -12.25 6.91
C LEU A 170 -7.18 -12.29 7.27
N ASN A 171 -7.80 -13.47 7.26
CA ASN A 171 -9.21 -13.63 7.59
C ASN A 171 -9.51 -13.33 9.07
N GLN A 172 -8.66 -13.79 10.00
CA GLN A 172 -8.80 -13.56 11.44
C GLN A 172 -8.70 -12.06 11.81
N ASN A 173 -8.01 -11.27 10.99
CA ASN A 173 -7.87 -9.82 11.19
C ASN A 173 -8.82 -9.00 10.31
N ASN A 174 -9.87 -9.64 9.76
CA ASN A 174 -10.90 -8.98 8.95
C ASN A 174 -10.34 -8.16 7.78
N VAL A 175 -9.22 -8.59 7.20
CA VAL A 175 -8.64 -7.92 6.04
C VAL A 175 -9.60 -8.04 4.86
N ASN A 176 -9.85 -6.92 4.19
CA ASN A 176 -10.65 -6.90 2.97
C ASN A 176 -9.76 -7.14 1.75
N TYR A 177 -9.73 -8.39 1.26
CA TYR A 177 -8.90 -8.78 0.12
C TYR A 177 -9.56 -9.85 -0.75
N VAL A 178 -9.04 -10.03 -1.97
CA VAL A 178 -9.27 -11.21 -2.82
C VAL A 178 -7.97 -11.65 -3.49
N VAL A 179 -7.81 -12.95 -3.71
CA VAL A 179 -6.80 -13.52 -4.62
C VAL A 179 -7.35 -13.42 -6.04
N LEU A 180 -6.68 -12.67 -6.91
CA LEU A 180 -7.24 -12.28 -8.22
C LEU A 180 -7.22 -13.37 -9.28
N ARG A 181 -6.28 -14.32 -9.21
CA ARG A 181 -6.06 -15.36 -10.23
C ARG A 181 -5.06 -16.40 -9.75
N ASN A 182 -4.91 -17.47 -10.52
CA ASN A 182 -3.94 -18.56 -10.35
C ASN A 182 -4.05 -19.30 -9.00
N TRP A 183 -5.14 -19.11 -8.26
CA TRP A 183 -5.34 -19.76 -6.97
C TRP A 183 -5.64 -21.26 -7.09
N GLU A 184 -5.99 -21.72 -8.29
CA GLU A 184 -6.19 -23.14 -8.60
C GLU A 184 -4.88 -23.92 -8.49
N GLU A 185 -3.74 -23.24 -8.56
CA GLU A 185 -2.40 -23.83 -8.40
C GLU A 185 -2.01 -23.99 -6.92
N PHE A 186 -2.86 -23.55 -5.98
CA PHE A 186 -2.62 -23.69 -4.54
C PHE A 186 -3.00 -25.09 -4.00
N ASP A 187 -3.08 -26.10 -4.88
CA ASP A 187 -3.47 -27.48 -4.53
C ASP A 187 -2.27 -28.27 -3.98
N GLY A 188 -2.22 -28.37 -2.65
CA GLY A 188 -1.15 -29.01 -1.89
C GLY A 188 -0.27 -27.96 -1.21
N GLU A 189 0.36 -28.30 -0.09
CA GLU A 189 1.14 -27.39 0.77
C GLU A 189 2.38 -26.76 0.07
N ILE A 190 2.52 -26.99 -1.24
CA ILE A 190 3.65 -26.61 -2.07
C ILE A 190 3.11 -25.82 -3.27
N LEU A 191 3.48 -24.54 -3.35
CA LEU A 191 3.26 -23.76 -4.57
C LEU A 191 4.14 -24.32 -5.68
N SER A 192 3.56 -24.64 -6.84
CA SER A 192 4.31 -25.11 -8.00
C SER A 192 5.29 -24.04 -8.50
N GLU A 193 6.52 -24.44 -8.84
CA GLU A 193 7.63 -23.56 -9.23
C GLU A 193 7.37 -22.67 -10.47
N GLU A 194 6.33 -22.95 -11.27
CA GLU A 194 6.15 -22.34 -12.58
C GLU A 194 5.48 -20.95 -12.56
N HIS A 195 4.67 -20.60 -11.54
CA HIS A 195 4.03 -19.28 -11.40
C HIS A 195 4.06 -18.79 -9.94
N SER A 196 5.02 -17.93 -9.65
CA SER A 196 5.54 -17.71 -8.29
C SER A 196 4.83 -16.65 -7.45
N ASP A 197 3.90 -15.86 -8.00
CA ASP A 197 3.31 -14.71 -7.30
C ASP A 197 1.84 -14.87 -6.91
N ILE A 198 1.52 -14.49 -5.67
CA ILE A 198 0.14 -14.39 -5.18
C ILE A 198 -0.38 -12.99 -5.52
N ASP A 199 -1.25 -12.91 -6.52
CA ASP A 199 -1.95 -11.68 -6.91
C ASP A 199 -3.10 -11.36 -5.95
N ILE A 200 -3.00 -10.26 -5.20
CA ILE A 200 -4.02 -9.85 -4.23
C ILE A 200 -4.54 -8.45 -4.54
N LEU A 201 -5.85 -8.27 -4.58
CA LEU A 201 -6.49 -6.95 -4.54
C LEU A 201 -6.98 -6.67 -3.11
N THR A 202 -6.75 -5.47 -2.60
CA THR A 202 -7.19 -5.04 -1.26
C THR A 202 -7.43 -3.53 -1.21
N ASP A 203 -8.16 -3.07 -0.19
CA ASP A 203 -8.25 -1.65 0.16
C ASP A 203 -7.15 -1.19 1.13
N ASP A 204 -6.49 -2.13 1.82
CA ASP A 204 -5.40 -1.86 2.76
C ASP A 204 -4.21 -2.81 2.56
N LEU A 205 -3.39 -2.47 1.55
CA LEU A 205 -2.14 -3.17 1.25
C LEU A 205 -1.20 -3.19 2.45
N TYR A 206 -1.16 -2.12 3.24
CA TYR A 206 -0.20 -2.03 4.34
C TYR A 206 -0.57 -2.96 5.47
N LEU A 207 -1.86 -3.11 5.79
CA LEU A 207 -2.33 -4.09 6.76
C LEU A 207 -1.92 -5.52 6.36
N ILE A 208 -2.00 -5.88 5.07
CA ILE A 208 -1.51 -7.18 4.57
C ILE A 208 -0.01 -7.32 4.80
N VAL A 209 0.78 -6.35 4.35
CA VAL A 209 2.24 -6.36 4.52
C VAL A 209 2.58 -6.60 5.98
N SER A 210 1.93 -5.83 6.86
CA SER A 210 2.02 -5.90 8.31
C SER A 210 1.74 -7.29 8.87
N LEU A 211 0.56 -7.86 8.58
CA LEU A 211 0.10 -9.14 9.14
C LEU A 211 0.97 -10.32 8.72
N LEU A 212 1.50 -10.26 7.51
CA LEU A 212 2.26 -11.34 6.90
C LEU A 212 3.77 -11.23 7.15
N ASN A 213 4.24 -10.20 7.85
CA ASN A 213 5.66 -9.93 7.93
C ASN A 213 6.35 -9.79 6.54
N ALA A 214 5.62 -9.28 5.55
CA ALA A 214 6.04 -9.34 4.15
C ALA A 214 7.22 -8.39 3.87
N LYS A 215 8.30 -8.89 3.29
CA LYS A 215 9.51 -8.11 3.00
C LYS A 215 9.48 -7.52 1.60
N ILE A 216 10.09 -6.36 1.45
CA ILE A 216 10.34 -5.78 0.13
C ILE A 216 11.46 -6.60 -0.54
N LEU A 217 11.15 -7.24 -1.67
CA LEU A 217 12.10 -8.03 -2.46
C LEU A 217 12.87 -7.16 -3.47
N VAL A 218 12.23 -6.13 -4.00
CA VAL A 218 12.83 -5.22 -4.98
C VAL A 218 12.35 -3.80 -4.74
N TYR A 219 13.30 -2.88 -4.64
CA TYR A 219 13.08 -1.43 -4.65
C TYR A 219 13.05 -0.95 -6.10
N SER A 220 11.86 -0.68 -6.65
CA SER A 220 11.75 0.02 -7.93
C SER A 220 11.21 1.43 -7.72
N THR A 221 11.55 2.35 -8.62
CA THR A 221 11.20 3.78 -8.51
C THR A 221 9.69 4.05 -8.41
N ASN A 222 8.83 3.08 -8.72
CA ASN A 222 7.37 3.24 -8.73
C ASN A 222 6.58 2.11 -8.04
N ARG A 223 7.23 1.07 -7.49
CA ARG A 223 6.57 -0.07 -6.83
C ARG A 223 7.52 -0.86 -5.95
N PHE A 224 7.01 -1.33 -4.81
CA PHE A 224 7.64 -2.37 -4.01
C PHE A 224 7.09 -3.74 -4.41
N LYS A 225 7.96 -4.69 -4.72
CA LYS A 225 7.56 -6.11 -4.75
C LYS A 225 7.66 -6.65 -3.34
N TYR A 226 6.59 -7.21 -2.80
CA TYR A 226 6.60 -7.83 -1.48
C TYR A 226 6.82 -9.34 -1.61
N GLY A 227 7.25 -9.98 -0.53
CA GLY A 227 7.33 -11.43 -0.42
C GLY A 227 7.05 -11.90 1.00
N VAL A 228 6.37 -13.02 1.12
CA VAL A 228 6.09 -13.72 2.38
C VAL A 228 6.91 -15.00 2.44
N LYS A 229 7.46 -15.36 3.60
CA LYS A 229 8.17 -16.63 3.75
C LYS A 229 7.17 -17.72 4.16
N ILE A 230 7.11 -18.77 3.36
CA ILE A 230 6.34 -19.97 3.65
C ILE A 230 7.33 -21.13 3.56
N ASP A 231 7.46 -21.87 4.65
CA ASP A 231 8.48 -22.89 4.84
C ASP A 231 9.89 -22.31 4.51
N TYR A 232 10.68 -22.97 3.67
CA TYR A 232 12.00 -22.48 3.26
C TYR A 232 11.98 -21.48 2.09
N GLN A 233 10.80 -21.13 1.56
CA GLN A 233 10.68 -20.35 0.33
C GLN A 233 10.12 -18.94 0.58
N ILE A 234 10.61 -17.98 -0.20
CA ILE A 234 10.03 -16.64 -0.25
C ILE A 234 9.11 -16.58 -1.47
N ILE A 235 7.83 -16.37 -1.21
CA ILE A 235 6.80 -16.30 -2.24
C ILE A 235 6.46 -14.83 -2.49
N PRO A 236 6.70 -14.33 -3.71
CA PRO A 236 6.27 -13.01 -4.12
C PRO A 236 4.77 -12.75 -3.90
N LEU A 237 4.45 -11.55 -3.43
CA LEU A 237 3.09 -11.03 -3.33
C LEU A 237 2.95 -9.88 -4.35
N ASP A 238 2.05 -10.05 -5.33
CA ASP A 238 1.59 -8.95 -6.17
C ASP A 238 0.39 -8.27 -5.51
N LEU A 239 0.67 -7.35 -4.60
CA LEU A 239 -0.35 -6.59 -3.89
C LEU A 239 -0.83 -5.41 -4.75
N ARG A 240 -2.15 -5.33 -4.91
CA ARG A 240 -2.86 -4.27 -5.64
C ARG A 240 -3.84 -3.54 -4.76
N ARG A 241 -3.83 -2.20 -4.81
CA ARG A 241 -4.72 -1.34 -4.01
C ARG A 241 -5.81 -0.72 -4.87
N ILE A 242 -7.03 -0.61 -4.32
CA ILE A 242 -8.19 -0.08 -5.07
C ILE A 242 -8.04 1.36 -5.59
N ASP A 243 -7.03 2.10 -5.16
CA ASP A 243 -6.81 3.51 -5.52
C ASP A 243 -5.55 3.77 -6.37
N GLU A 244 -4.81 2.73 -6.79
CA GLU A 244 -3.59 2.87 -7.61
C GLU A 244 -3.85 2.76 -9.13
N LYS A 245 -5.13 2.79 -9.52
CA LYS A 245 -5.59 2.67 -10.92
C LYS A 245 -5.19 1.35 -11.60
N TYR A 246 -5.00 0.27 -10.84
CA TYR A 246 -4.83 -1.07 -11.42
C TYR A 246 -6.12 -1.52 -12.14
N TYR A 247 -7.27 -1.33 -11.48
CA TYR A 247 -8.60 -1.38 -12.07
C TYR A 247 -9.31 -0.04 -11.85
N ASP A 248 -10.45 0.18 -12.51
CA ASP A 248 -11.37 1.26 -12.13
C ASP A 248 -11.69 1.15 -10.64
N ARG A 249 -11.68 2.28 -9.92
CA ARG A 249 -11.87 2.29 -8.46
C ARG A 249 -13.24 1.72 -8.05
N GLN A 250 -14.30 1.98 -8.81
CA GLN A 250 -15.64 1.45 -8.51
C GLN A 250 -15.66 -0.06 -8.78
N TRP A 251 -15.06 -0.50 -9.88
CA TRP A 251 -14.95 -1.92 -10.18
C TRP A 251 -14.14 -2.68 -9.13
N ALA A 252 -12.98 -2.15 -8.71
CA ALA A 252 -12.15 -2.75 -7.68
C ALA A 252 -12.89 -2.90 -6.34
N LYS A 253 -13.68 -1.87 -5.96
CA LYS A 253 -14.57 -1.94 -4.79
C LYS A 253 -15.64 -3.01 -4.94
N GLU A 254 -16.24 -3.13 -6.13
CA GLU A 254 -17.26 -4.15 -6.38
C GLU A 254 -16.68 -5.57 -6.32
N ILE A 255 -15.47 -5.79 -6.86
CA ILE A 255 -14.74 -7.06 -6.74
C ILE A 255 -14.56 -7.45 -5.27
N LEU A 256 -14.11 -6.51 -4.42
CA LEU A 256 -13.94 -6.76 -2.99
C LEU A 256 -15.26 -6.99 -2.25
N LYS A 257 -16.31 -6.28 -2.66
CA LYS A 257 -17.65 -6.36 -2.05
C LYS A 257 -18.35 -7.68 -2.38
N THR A 258 -18.20 -8.16 -3.60
CA THR A 258 -18.87 -9.37 -4.12
C THR A 258 -18.02 -10.63 -4.03
N LYS A 259 -16.87 -10.56 -3.36
CA LYS A 259 -15.96 -11.70 -3.17
C LYS A 259 -16.66 -12.90 -2.56
N THR A 260 -16.24 -14.08 -2.99
CA THR A 260 -16.73 -15.37 -2.49
C THR A 260 -15.62 -16.08 -1.75
N LYS A 261 -15.95 -16.75 -0.64
CA LYS A 261 -15.00 -17.59 0.09
C LYS A 261 -14.69 -18.84 -0.72
N PHE A 262 -13.42 -19.13 -0.93
CA PHE A 262 -12.92 -20.35 -1.56
C PHE A 262 -11.89 -21.01 -0.64
N LYS A 263 -12.22 -22.20 -0.13
CA LYS A 263 -11.43 -22.89 0.91
C LYS A 263 -11.14 -21.95 2.10
N TYR A 264 -9.88 -21.56 2.28
CA TYR A 264 -9.37 -20.73 3.37
C TYR A 264 -9.04 -19.28 2.96
N PHE A 265 -9.42 -18.84 1.75
CA PHE A 265 -9.22 -17.47 1.27
C PHE A 265 -10.43 -16.94 0.50
N ASN A 266 -10.33 -15.73 -0.04
CA ASN A 266 -11.39 -15.10 -0.83
C ASN A 266 -10.96 -14.92 -2.28
N ILE A 267 -11.89 -15.14 -3.22
CA ILE A 267 -11.71 -14.95 -4.66
C ILE A 267 -12.80 -14.01 -5.19
N PRO A 268 -12.61 -13.37 -6.36
CA PRO A 268 -13.69 -12.70 -7.07
C PRO A 268 -14.83 -13.70 -7.35
N GLU A 269 -16.08 -13.22 -7.35
CA GLU A 269 -17.17 -14.01 -7.93
C GLU A 269 -16.99 -14.19 -9.44
N ASN A 270 -17.73 -15.12 -10.04
CA ASN A 270 -17.50 -15.62 -11.40
C ASN A 270 -17.45 -14.52 -12.49
N GLU A 271 -18.36 -13.54 -12.49
CA GLU A 271 -18.39 -12.45 -13.47
C GLU A 271 -17.13 -11.58 -13.33
N ASN A 272 -16.85 -11.11 -12.12
CA ASN A 272 -15.68 -10.33 -11.80
C ASN A 272 -14.37 -11.09 -12.03
N TYR A 273 -14.32 -12.39 -11.78
CA TYR A 273 -13.15 -13.22 -12.08
C TYR A 273 -12.87 -13.22 -13.58
N TYR A 274 -13.88 -13.58 -14.38
CA TYR A 274 -13.75 -13.64 -15.83
C TYR A 274 -13.29 -12.29 -16.41
N TYR A 275 -13.98 -11.20 -16.07
CA TYR A 275 -13.67 -9.89 -16.65
C TYR A 275 -12.38 -9.27 -16.12
N SER A 276 -12.01 -9.50 -14.85
CA SER A 276 -10.72 -9.04 -14.33
C SER A 276 -9.55 -9.78 -14.99
N LEU A 277 -9.69 -11.10 -15.25
CA LEU A 277 -8.71 -11.87 -16.01
C LEU A 277 -8.65 -11.45 -17.48
N LEU A 278 -9.80 -11.18 -18.12
CA LEU A 278 -9.88 -10.67 -19.49
C LEU A 278 -9.21 -9.30 -19.62
N TYR A 279 -9.47 -8.40 -18.66
CA TYR A 279 -8.83 -7.10 -18.57
C TYR A 279 -7.32 -7.23 -18.41
N HIS A 280 -6.87 -8.10 -17.50
CA HIS A 280 -5.46 -8.37 -17.31
C HIS A 280 -4.78 -8.84 -18.61
N ALA A 281 -5.40 -9.79 -19.31
CA ALA A 281 -4.84 -10.39 -20.51
C ALA A 281 -4.86 -9.46 -21.74
N LEU A 282 -5.86 -8.58 -21.88
CA LEU A 282 -6.03 -7.70 -23.04
C LEU A 282 -5.45 -6.30 -22.87
N ILE A 283 -5.48 -5.77 -21.64
CA ILE A 283 -5.09 -4.40 -21.31
C ILE A 283 -3.74 -4.39 -20.60
N GLN A 284 -3.55 -5.27 -19.61
CA GLN A 284 -2.40 -5.22 -18.70
C GLN A 284 -1.20 -6.09 -19.12
N LYS A 285 -1.29 -6.74 -20.29
CA LYS A 285 -0.20 -7.54 -20.88
C LYS A 285 0.07 -7.07 -22.32
N PRO A 286 1.31 -7.19 -22.80
CA PRO A 286 1.67 -6.79 -24.16
C PRO A 286 0.99 -7.66 -25.23
N PHE A 287 0.82 -8.95 -24.93
CA PHE A 287 0.20 -9.92 -25.83
C PHE A 287 -0.65 -10.90 -25.04
N LEU A 288 -1.75 -11.35 -25.65
CA LEU A 288 -2.56 -12.45 -25.13
C LEU A 288 -1.83 -13.78 -25.36
N ILE A 289 -1.28 -14.37 -24.31
CA ILE A 289 -0.64 -15.69 -24.36
C ILE A 289 -1.68 -16.82 -24.33
N SER A 290 -1.29 -18.00 -24.82
CA SER A 290 -2.17 -19.18 -24.92
C SER A 290 -2.77 -19.62 -23.58
N ALA A 291 -1.99 -19.56 -22.50
CA ALA A 291 -2.45 -19.93 -21.16
C ALA A 291 -3.70 -19.12 -20.73
N TYR A 292 -3.66 -17.78 -20.84
CA TYR A 292 -4.82 -16.94 -20.55
C TYR A 292 -5.99 -17.20 -21.49
N ARG A 293 -5.73 -17.46 -22.78
CA ARG A 293 -6.80 -17.79 -23.74
C ARG A 293 -7.52 -19.07 -23.35
N ASN A 294 -6.77 -20.11 -22.99
CA ASN A 294 -7.35 -21.40 -22.59
C ASN A 294 -8.13 -21.26 -21.28
N LYS A 295 -7.57 -20.54 -20.30
CA LYS A 295 -8.24 -20.27 -19.03
C LYS A 295 -9.55 -19.52 -19.22
N LEU A 296 -9.54 -18.41 -19.98
CA LEU A 296 -10.76 -17.63 -20.25
C LEU A 296 -11.85 -18.47 -20.94
N LYS A 297 -11.49 -19.30 -21.92
CA LYS A 297 -12.43 -20.23 -22.58
C LYS A 297 -13.02 -21.27 -21.62
N SER A 298 -12.25 -21.71 -20.64
CA SER A 298 -12.72 -22.67 -19.63
C SER A 298 -13.72 -22.06 -18.64
N LEU A 299 -13.63 -20.74 -18.40
CA LEU A 299 -14.51 -20.02 -17.49
C LEU A 299 -15.84 -19.64 -18.14
N LYS A 300 -15.80 -19.22 -19.41
CA LYS A 300 -16.98 -18.80 -20.15
C LYS A 300 -16.79 -19.01 -21.66
N ASN A 301 -17.83 -19.52 -22.33
CA ASN A 301 -17.83 -19.68 -23.78
C ASN A 301 -18.17 -18.37 -24.52
N ASP A 302 -17.41 -17.33 -24.22
CA ASP A 302 -17.56 -15.98 -24.76
C ASP A 302 -16.42 -15.63 -25.72
N GLU A 303 -16.65 -14.62 -26.55
CA GLU A 303 -15.59 -14.05 -27.38
C GLU A 303 -14.53 -13.37 -26.49
N ILE A 304 -13.27 -13.82 -26.61
CA ILE A 304 -12.11 -13.18 -25.97
C ILE A 304 -11.70 -11.98 -26.84
N SER A 305 -12.39 -10.86 -26.66
CA SER A 305 -12.18 -9.64 -27.45
C SER A 305 -12.26 -8.37 -26.59
N ILE A 306 -11.65 -7.29 -27.10
CA ILE A 306 -11.78 -5.95 -26.50
C ILE A 306 -13.23 -5.48 -26.58
N LYS A 307 -13.99 -5.91 -27.60
CA LYS A 307 -15.39 -5.56 -27.78
C LYS A 307 -16.22 -6.07 -26.60
N ASN A 308 -16.09 -7.37 -26.29
CA ASN A 308 -16.75 -7.97 -25.13
C ASN A 308 -16.39 -7.24 -23.82
N LEU A 309 -15.09 -6.99 -23.60
CA LEU A 309 -14.66 -6.23 -22.41
C LEU A 309 -15.24 -4.81 -22.37
N LYS A 310 -15.31 -4.10 -23.50
CA LYS A 310 -15.91 -2.75 -23.57
C LYS A 310 -17.39 -2.76 -23.25
N GLU A 311 -18.14 -3.76 -23.73
CA GLU A 311 -19.56 -3.91 -23.45
C GLU A 311 -19.79 -4.08 -21.95
N PHE A 312 -19.06 -4.99 -21.29
CA PHE A 312 -19.11 -5.15 -19.83
C PHE A 312 -18.79 -3.84 -19.08
N MET A 313 -17.68 -3.20 -19.43
CA MET A 313 -17.27 -1.95 -18.77
C MET A 313 -18.31 -0.84 -18.97
N ALA A 314 -18.93 -0.74 -20.14
CA ALA A 314 -19.98 0.24 -20.44
C ALA A 314 -21.27 -0.06 -19.65
N THR A 315 -21.74 -1.31 -19.65
CA THR A 315 -22.94 -1.74 -18.93
C THR A 315 -22.83 -1.48 -17.42
N LYS A 316 -21.64 -1.67 -16.84
CA LYS A 316 -21.39 -1.42 -15.41
C LYS A 316 -20.92 0.01 -15.11
N ASN A 317 -20.78 0.87 -16.13
CA ASN A 317 -20.28 2.24 -16.01
C ASN A 317 -18.87 2.34 -15.38
N TYR A 318 -17.99 1.39 -15.72
CA TYR A 318 -16.58 1.37 -15.32
C TYR A 318 -15.68 2.00 -16.38
N LYS A 319 -14.49 2.49 -15.98
CA LYS A 319 -13.53 3.13 -16.88
C LYS A 319 -12.29 2.28 -17.14
N PHE A 320 -11.74 2.38 -18.34
CA PHE A 320 -10.37 1.93 -18.57
C PHE A 320 -9.41 2.92 -17.93
N VAL A 321 -8.55 2.44 -17.02
CA VAL A 321 -7.59 3.28 -16.30
C VAL A 321 -6.17 2.86 -16.65
N ASN A 322 -5.27 3.85 -16.70
CA ASN A 322 -3.85 3.60 -16.82
C ASN A 322 -3.27 3.44 -15.39
N PRO A 323 -2.63 2.32 -15.05
CA PRO A 323 -2.01 2.12 -13.74
C PRO A 323 -1.03 3.25 -13.43
N GLU A 324 -1.01 3.70 -12.17
CA GLU A 324 0.05 4.61 -11.70
C GLU A 324 1.41 3.90 -11.64
N ASP A 325 1.36 2.59 -11.44
CA ASP A 325 2.47 1.67 -11.56
C ASP A 325 2.94 1.55 -13.02
N LYS A 326 4.10 2.15 -13.33
CA LYS A 326 4.74 2.06 -14.65
C LYS A 326 5.27 0.65 -14.99
N THR A 327 5.25 -0.30 -14.05
CA THR A 327 5.56 -1.72 -14.30
C THR A 327 4.33 -2.52 -14.72
N GLY A 328 3.12 -2.03 -14.41
CA GLY A 328 1.89 -2.48 -15.04
C GLY A 328 1.91 -2.05 -16.51
N PHE A 329 1.90 -3.02 -17.42
CA PHE A 329 1.80 -2.70 -18.83
C PHE A 329 0.40 -2.13 -19.08
N TYR A 330 0.26 -1.10 -19.91
CA TYR A 330 -1.05 -0.66 -20.40
C TYR A 330 -0.97 -0.53 -21.90
N ARG A 331 -1.63 -1.45 -22.60
CA ARG A 331 -1.46 -1.66 -24.04
C ARG A 331 -1.78 -0.45 -24.90
N TYR A 332 -2.66 0.44 -24.43
CA TYR A 332 -3.17 1.58 -25.20
C TYR A 332 -2.59 2.93 -24.77
N ASN A 333 -1.44 2.94 -24.09
CA ASN A 333 -0.67 4.17 -23.88
C ASN A 333 0.55 4.21 -24.81
N ILE A 334 1.17 5.39 -24.93
CA ILE A 334 2.33 5.63 -25.80
C ILE A 334 3.49 4.67 -25.45
N GLN A 335 3.71 4.37 -24.17
CA GLN A 335 4.77 3.46 -23.74
C GLN A 335 4.51 2.02 -24.18
N GLY A 336 3.26 1.55 -24.10
CA GLY A 336 2.84 0.25 -24.60
C GLY A 336 3.01 0.13 -26.12
N TYR A 337 2.66 1.17 -26.87
CA TYR A 337 2.88 1.21 -28.32
C TYR A 337 4.36 1.18 -28.68
N ILE A 338 5.20 1.98 -28.00
CA ILE A 338 6.66 1.99 -28.18
C ILE A 338 7.27 0.63 -27.86
N PHE A 339 6.83 -0.03 -26.78
CA PHE A 339 7.29 -1.37 -26.44
C PHE A 339 6.92 -2.40 -27.50
N MET A 340 5.65 -2.40 -27.97
CA MET A 340 5.22 -3.29 -29.05
C MET A 340 6.02 -3.05 -30.34
N LEU A 341 6.29 -1.78 -30.69
CA LEU A 341 7.11 -1.43 -31.84
C LEU A 341 8.55 -1.95 -31.70
N LYS A 342 9.19 -1.75 -30.54
CA LYS A 342 10.54 -2.27 -30.25
C LYS A 342 10.59 -3.79 -30.33
N TYR A 343 9.60 -4.47 -29.75
CA TYR A 343 9.49 -5.93 -29.80
C TYR A 343 9.34 -6.43 -31.24
N PHE A 344 8.48 -5.80 -32.04
CA PHE A 344 8.27 -6.14 -33.44
C PHE A 344 9.55 -5.92 -34.28
N LEU A 345 10.23 -4.78 -34.09
CA LEU A 345 11.50 -4.48 -34.74
C LEU A 345 12.59 -5.48 -34.38
N LYS A 346 12.69 -5.89 -33.10
CA LYS A 346 13.63 -6.94 -32.66
C LYS A 346 13.33 -8.29 -33.33
N LYS A 347 12.05 -8.65 -33.45
CA LYS A 347 11.64 -9.90 -34.10
C LYS A 347 11.95 -9.88 -35.60
N ILE A 348 11.74 -8.76 -36.29
CA ILE A 348 12.14 -8.58 -37.69
C ILE A 348 13.67 -8.63 -37.84
N GLY A 349 14.41 -7.99 -36.95
CA GLY A 349 15.88 -8.02 -36.95
C GLY A 349 16.41 -9.45 -36.81
N PHE A 350 15.85 -10.22 -35.87
CA PHE A 350 16.19 -11.63 -35.67
C PHE A 350 15.85 -12.51 -36.89
N VAL A 351 14.70 -12.26 -37.53
CA VAL A 351 14.32 -12.94 -38.78
C VAL A 351 15.28 -12.61 -39.93
N LYS A 352 15.71 -11.35 -40.06
CA LYS A 352 16.72 -10.95 -41.06
C LYS A 352 18.07 -11.61 -40.83
N GLU A 353 18.50 -11.76 -39.58
CA GLU A 353 19.72 -12.50 -39.21
C GLU A 353 19.59 -14.00 -39.52
N LEU A 354 18.44 -14.61 -39.24
CA LEU A 354 18.15 -16.01 -39.56
C LEU A 354 18.22 -16.26 -41.08
N PHE A 355 17.66 -15.35 -41.89
CA PHE A 355 17.74 -15.45 -43.36
C PHE A 355 19.15 -15.22 -43.91
N LYS A 356 20.05 -14.50 -43.21
CA LYS A 356 21.47 -14.43 -43.58
C LYS A 356 22.19 -15.75 -43.31
N TRP A 357 21.80 -16.47 -42.26
CA TRP A 357 22.36 -17.78 -41.93
C TRP A 357 21.90 -18.89 -42.89
N ILE A 358 20.67 -18.81 -43.39
CA ILE A 358 20.10 -19.78 -44.35
C ILE A 358 20.63 -19.56 -45.79
N LYS A 359 21.26 -18.40 -46.07
CA LYS A 359 21.86 -18.07 -47.38
C LYS A 359 23.38 -18.28 -47.46
N LYS A 360 24.00 -18.84 -46.41
CA LYS A 360 25.34 -19.44 -46.45
C LYS A 360 25.19 -20.93 -46.60
#